data_AF-A0A3S4LYA1-F1
#
_entry.id   AF-A0A3S4LYA1-F1
#
_cell.length_a   1.000
_cell.length_b   1.000
_cell.length_c   1.000
_cell.angle_alpha   90.00
_cell.angle_beta   90.00
_cell.angle_gamma   90.00
#
_symmetry.space_group_name_H-M   'P 1'
#
loop_
_entity.id
_entity.type
_entity.pdbx_description
1 polymer ?
#
loop_
_entity_poly.entity_id
_entity_poly.type
_entity_poly.pdbx_seq_one_letter_code
_entity_poly.pdbx_strand_id
1 'polypeptide(L)' 'MWKRLLVVSAVSAAMSSMALAAPLTVGFSQVGSESGWRAAETNVAKSEAEKRGITLKIADGQQKAGKPD' A
#
# COMPACT_ATOMS: atom_id res chain seq x y z
N MET A 1 26.28 41.33 -1.03
CA MET A 1 26.43 39.87 -0.90
C MET A 1 25.31 39.20 -0.12
N TRP A 2 24.89 39.72 1.05
CA TRP A 2 23.87 39.12 1.93
C TRP A 2 22.58 38.66 1.23
N LYS A 3 21.98 39.51 0.38
CA LYS A 3 20.72 39.18 -0.31
C LYS A 3 20.84 37.92 -1.18
N ARG A 4 22.02 37.67 -1.78
CA ARG A 4 22.29 36.44 -2.54
C ARG A 4 22.46 35.24 -1.63
N LEU A 5 23.09 35.43 -0.47
CA LEU A 5 23.25 34.40 0.54
C LEU A 5 21.89 33.91 1.10
N LEU A 6 20.95 34.84 1.34
CA LEU A 6 19.59 34.51 1.77
C LEU A 6 18.77 33.76 0.72
N VAL A 7 18.96 34.07 -0.56
CA VAL A 7 18.28 33.36 -1.65
C VAL A 7 18.81 31.94 -1.77
N VAL A 8 20.13 31.75 -1.66
CA VAL A 8 20.76 30.42 -1.74
C VAL A 8 20.35 29.52 -0.56
N SER A 9 20.23 30.07 0.66
CA SER A 9 19.79 29.30 1.82
C SER A 9 18.30 28.93 1.75
N ALA A 10 17.43 29.83 1.27
CA ALA A 10 16.01 29.53 1.07
C ALA A 10 15.77 28.44 0.02
N VAL A 11 16.53 28.45 -1.10
CA VAL A 11 16.44 27.42 -2.14
C VAL A 11 16.93 26.06 -1.62
N SER A 12 18.03 26.04 -0.85
CA SER A 12 18.57 24.79 -0.29
C SER A 12 17.62 24.13 0.72
N ALA A 13 16.94 24.93 1.56
CA ALA A 13 15.92 24.44 2.47
C ALA A 13 14.68 23.89 1.71
N ALA A 14 14.27 24.54 0.63
CA ALA A 14 13.16 24.08 -0.20
C ALA A 14 13.46 22.75 -0.92
N MET A 15 14.72 22.52 -1.34
CA MET A 15 15.14 21.28 -2.02
C MET A 15 15.30 20.08 -1.07
N SER A 16 15.36 20.31 0.25
CA SER A 16 15.61 19.25 1.25
C SER A 16 14.38 18.41 1.61
N SER A 17 13.20 18.75 1.08
CA SER A 17 11.92 18.30 1.68
C SER A 17 11.06 17.34 0.85
N MET A 18 11.57 16.72 -0.23
CA MET A 18 10.71 15.89 -1.09
C MET A 18 11.32 14.53 -1.46
N ALA A 19 11.61 13.71 -0.45
CA ALA A 19 11.62 12.26 -0.64
C ALA A 19 10.17 11.75 -0.45
N LEU A 20 9.35 11.84 -1.49
CA LEU A 20 8.01 11.23 -1.49
C LEU A 20 8.19 9.70 -1.50
N ALA A 21 7.73 9.02 -0.45
CA ALA A 21 7.68 7.57 -0.43
C ALA A 21 6.77 7.07 -1.56
N ALA A 22 7.24 6.08 -2.34
CA ALA A 22 6.43 5.47 -3.39
C ALA A 22 5.19 4.81 -2.76
N PRO A 23 4.04 4.79 -3.47
CA PRO A 23 2.83 4.08 -3.01
C PRO A 23 3.13 2.61 -2.70
N LEU A 24 2.79 2.17 -1.49
CA LEU A 24 3.02 0.79 -1.06
C LEU A 24 1.96 -0.13 -1.66
N THR A 25 2.39 -1.21 -2.30
CA THR A 25 1.51 -2.28 -2.80
C THR A 25 1.79 -3.59 -2.05
N VAL A 26 0.74 -4.23 -1.54
CA VAL A 26 0.81 -5.50 -0.81
C VAL A 26 -0.11 -6.51 -1.49
N GLY A 27 0.38 -7.73 -1.70
CA GLY A 27 -0.41 -8.85 -2.25
C GLY A 27 -0.61 -9.94 -1.21
N PHE A 28 -1.82 -10.49 -1.12
CA PHE A 28 -2.16 -11.61 -0.23
C PHE A 28 -3.05 -12.62 -0.96
N SER A 29 -2.70 -13.90 -0.89
CA SER A 29 -3.50 -15.00 -1.45
C SER A 29 -4.03 -15.86 -0.32
N GLN A 30 -5.34 -16.04 -0.25
CA GLN A 30 -6.00 -16.82 0.79
C GLN A 30 -6.74 -18.00 0.20
N VAL A 31 -6.71 -19.14 0.89
CA VAL A 31 -7.58 -20.30 0.62
C VAL A 31 -8.69 -20.31 1.66
N GLY A 32 -9.91 -20.63 1.24
CA GLY A 32 -11.00 -20.92 2.17
C GLY A 32 -11.74 -19.67 2.65
N SER A 33 -12.07 -18.75 1.74
CA SER A 33 -12.83 -17.52 1.98
C SER A 33 -14.30 -17.72 2.32
N GLU A 34 -14.77 -18.97 2.42
CA GLU A 34 -16.15 -19.31 2.79
C GLU A 34 -16.41 -19.14 4.29
N SER A 35 -15.36 -19.04 5.11
CA SER A 35 -15.49 -18.76 6.54
C SER A 35 -15.82 -17.29 6.79
N GLY A 36 -16.91 -17.03 7.54
CA GLY A 36 -17.32 -15.68 7.91
C GLY A 36 -16.24 -14.88 8.66
N TRP A 37 -15.42 -15.54 9.48
CA TRP A 37 -14.30 -14.89 10.18
C TRP A 37 -13.23 -14.40 9.20
N ARG A 38 -12.84 -15.22 8.23
CA ARG A 38 -11.83 -14.85 7.21
C ARG A 38 -12.33 -13.77 6.26
N ALA A 39 -13.62 -13.82 5.92
CA ALA A 39 -14.26 -12.76 5.15
C ALA A 39 -14.25 -11.43 5.92
N ALA A 40 -14.58 -11.44 7.21
CA ALA A 40 -14.52 -10.27 8.06
C ALA A 40 -13.09 -9.72 8.20
N GLU A 41 -12.10 -10.58 8.42
CA GLU A 41 -10.68 -10.20 8.46
C GLU A 41 -10.23 -9.53 7.15
N THR A 42 -10.59 -10.11 6.00
CA THR A 42 -10.28 -9.55 4.68
C THR A 42 -10.88 -8.15 4.52
N ASN A 43 -12.10 -7.94 5.01
CA ASN A 43 -12.75 -6.64 4.96
C ASN A 43 -12.07 -5.61 5.88
N VAL A 44 -11.66 -6.02 7.08
CA VAL A 44 -10.88 -5.16 7.99
C VAL A 44 -9.54 -4.79 7.35
N ALA A 45 -8.83 -5.76 6.74
CA ALA A 45 -7.56 -5.53 6.07
C ALA A 45 -7.69 -4.54 4.89
N LYS A 46 -8.76 -4.66 4.08
CA LYS A 46 -9.05 -3.70 3.00
C LYS A 46 -9.31 -2.29 3.54
N SER A 47 -10.12 -2.16 4.60
CA SER A 47 -10.41 -0.86 5.21
C SER A 47 -9.16 -0.20 5.78
N GLU A 48 -8.29 -0.97 6.45
CA GLU A 48 -7.03 -0.44 7.00
C GLU A 48 -6.04 -0.05 5.90
N ALA A 49 -5.97 -0.82 4.81
CA ALA A 49 -5.13 -0.48 3.67
C ALA A 49 -5.56 0.85 3.02
N GLU A 50 -6.87 1.05 2.83
CA GLU A 50 -7.43 2.29 2.28
C GLU A 50 -7.08 3.50 3.16
N LYS A 51 -7.30 3.39 4.49
CA LYS A 51 -6.95 4.46 5.45
C LYS A 51 -5.47 4.86 5.41
N ARG A 52 -4.60 3.93 5.02
CA ARG A 52 -3.13 4.11 5.00
C ARG A 52 -2.60 4.42 3.60
N GLY A 53 -3.47 4.50 2.58
CA GLY A 53 -3.06 4.71 1.19
C GLY A 53 -2.27 3.54 0.59
N ILE A 54 -2.49 2.31 1.10
CA ILE A 54 -1.83 1.09 0.63
C ILE A 54 -2.71 0.42 -0.43
N THR A 55 -2.12 0.05 -1.56
CA THR A 55 -2.78 -0.79 -2.55
C THR A 55 -2.73 -2.25 -2.10
N LEU A 56 -3.83 -2.76 -1.54
CA LEU A 56 -3.96 -4.16 -1.16
C LEU A 56 -4.61 -4.99 -2.27
N LYS A 57 -3.90 -6.01 -2.75
CA LYS A 57 -4.39 -6.99 -3.73
C LYS A 57 -4.69 -8.31 -3.03
N ILE A 58 -5.95 -8.74 -3.06
CA ILE A 58 -6.38 -10.04 -2.52
C ILE A 58 -6.62 -11.00 -3.69
N ALA A 59 -6.06 -12.20 -3.59
CA ALA A 59 -6.29 -13.30 -4.53
C ALA A 59 -6.91 -14.50 -3.80
N ASP A 60 -7.80 -15.20 -4.49
CA ASP A 60 -8.24 -16.52 -4.08
C ASP A 60 -7.22 -17.56 -4.57
N GLY A 61 -6.60 -18.24 -3.60
CA GLY A 61 -5.58 -19.25 -3.84
C GLY A 61 -6.13 -20.68 -3.90
N GLN A 62 -7.45 -20.89 -3.90
CA GLN A 62 -8.03 -22.23 -3.93
C GLN A 62 -7.43 -23.06 -5.07
N GLN A 63 -6.90 -24.23 -4.73
CA GLN A 63 -6.51 -25.21 -5.72
C GLN A 63 -7.78 -25.65 -6.47
N LYS A 64 -7.84 -25.39 -7.77
CA LYS A 64 -8.84 -26.03 -8.63
C LYS A 64 -8.52 -27.51 -8.63
N ALA A 65 -9.26 -28.30 -7.85
CA ALA A 65 -9.21 -29.75 -7.97
C ALA A 65 -9.55 -30.09 -9.43
N GLY A 66 -8.64 -30.78 -10.11
CA GLY A 66 -8.90 -31.32 -11.43
C GLY A 66 -10.20 -32.11 -11.38
N LYS A 67 -11.16 -31.70 -12.21
CA LYS A 67 -12.39 -32.47 -12.46
C LYS A 67 -11.97 -33.91 -12.79
N PRO A 68 -12.40 -34.93 -12.05
CA PRO A 68 -12.21 -36.29 -12.51
C PRO A 68 -13.05 -36.45 -13.77
N ASP A 69 -12.41 -36.95 -14.84
CA ASP A 69 -13.11 -37.46 -16.02
C ASP A 69 -14.04 -38.61 -15.63
#